data_AF-A0A2V7HZU3-F1
#
_entry.id   AF-A0A2V7HZU3-F1
#
_cell.length_a   1.000
_cell.length_b   1.000
_cell.length_c   1.000
_cell.angle_alpha   90.00
_cell.angle_beta   90.00
_cell.angle_gamma   90.00
#
_symmetry.space_group_name_H-M   'P 1'
#
loop_
_entity.id
_entity.type
_entity.pdbx_description
1 polymer ?
#
loop_
_entity_poly.entity_id
_entity_poly.type
_entity_poly.pdbx_seq_one_letter_code
_entity_poly.pdbx_strand_id
1 'polypeptide(L)'
;MPGAVDTTRTVTIAYRVRRGIFTVDDHPELYWNVTGNEWDTPIREAEAVVVSPTPLDAVRSIAYTGLAGGAGAEYTEERAANFLTVRTSRPLRPREGLTIAVAWPPGSIGRPGRAEELAWLVEDNWPLALPLVTLALVLLAWWRYGRDPAANRSIKPEYAPPEGLTPAEAGTLLDERAHPRDVIATMVDLALRGYLRIEQVTRADGEPDFLFRRLRPVMGDPAVRPFELFVLGRLFDSDWTLNMRLLSEARRDYDNVFPPIRDAIYHTMVRNRLFPVSPDKVRRLWLGLGLAILVAAGALFVRPTGSFPWLGGSLALGLALSGLVIAVFAPLMPRRTWRGAQALVRVRGFQEFLERAEKDRLERLPPDTLHRWLPWAMALGVTERWIFNWDGLVVDKPSWFESGDSFSLAGYHRAVTTFERRAEEAILTTRRGAAGGGWGGGSGLSGGSSGGGMGGGGGGTF
;
A
#
# COMPACT_ATOMS: atom_id res chain seq x y z
N MET A 1 -53.87 -32.01 9.48
CA MET A 1 -53.62 -33.20 8.64
C MET A 1 -54.56 -34.31 9.09
N PRO A 2 -55.39 -34.88 8.21
CA PRO A 2 -56.20 -36.05 8.56
C PRO A 2 -55.25 -37.22 8.85
N GLY A 3 -55.34 -37.81 10.06
CA GLY A 3 -54.49 -38.94 10.48
C GLY A 3 -53.28 -38.62 11.36
N ALA A 4 -53.17 -37.42 11.93
CA ALA A 4 -52.20 -37.18 13.00
C ALA A 4 -52.63 -37.93 14.26
N VAL A 5 -51.85 -38.94 14.66
CA VAL A 5 -52.03 -39.66 15.92
C VAL A 5 -51.05 -39.08 16.93
N ASP A 6 -51.53 -38.68 18.10
CA ASP A 6 -50.67 -38.29 19.22
C ASP A 6 -49.78 -39.49 19.57
N THR A 7 -48.49 -39.39 19.21
CA THR A 7 -47.49 -40.42 19.50
C THR A 7 -46.35 -39.80 20.26
N THR A 8 -45.99 -40.41 21.37
CA THR A 8 -44.78 -40.05 22.12
C THR A 8 -43.57 -40.65 21.42
N ARG A 9 -42.52 -39.86 21.21
CA ARG A 9 -41.22 -40.32 20.68
C ARG A 9 -40.11 -39.83 21.59
N THR A 10 -39.15 -40.70 21.87
CA THR A 10 -37.95 -40.37 22.65
C THR A 10 -36.78 -40.20 21.70
N VAL A 11 -36.07 -39.08 21.81
CA VAL A 11 -34.84 -38.80 21.06
C VAL A 11 -33.71 -38.62 22.07
N THR A 12 -32.62 -39.35 21.89
CA THR A 12 -31.42 -39.23 22.70
C THR A 12 -30.30 -38.60 21.88
N ILE A 13 -29.76 -37.49 22.35
CA ILE A 13 -28.64 -36.79 21.72
C ILE A 13 -27.44 -36.89 22.65
N ALA A 14 -26.36 -37.53 22.20
CA ALA A 14 -25.11 -37.63 22.93
C ALA A 14 -24.03 -36.82 22.22
N TYR A 15 -23.38 -35.91 22.93
CA TYR A 15 -22.29 -35.09 22.41
C TYR A 15 -21.18 -34.93 23.45
N ARG A 16 -19.99 -34.59 22.99
CA ARG A 16 -18.84 -34.28 23.85
C ARG A 16 -18.44 -32.83 23.64
N VAL A 17 -18.44 -32.07 24.73
CA VAL A 17 -17.93 -30.69 24.76
C VAL A 17 -16.49 -30.71 25.24
N ARG A 18 -15.61 -29.98 24.55
CA ARG A 18 -14.24 -29.70 25.01
C ARG A 18 -14.21 -28.28 25.59
N ARG A 19 -13.36 -28.04 26.59
CA ARG A 19 -13.17 -26.71 27.21
C ARG A 19 -14.47 -26.09 27.77
N GLY A 20 -15.40 -26.92 28.25
CA GLY A 20 -16.71 -26.47 28.80
C GLY A 20 -16.70 -26.12 30.29
N ILE A 21 -15.56 -26.27 30.97
CA ILE A 21 -15.36 -25.86 32.36
C ILE A 21 -14.53 -24.58 32.34
N PHE A 22 -15.05 -23.54 32.98
CA PHE A 22 -14.36 -22.26 33.13
C PHE A 22 -13.64 -22.22 34.47
N THR A 23 -12.68 -21.32 34.63
CA THR A 23 -12.07 -21.03 35.94
C THR A 23 -12.44 -19.61 36.33
N VAL A 24 -13.17 -19.46 37.44
CA VAL A 24 -13.62 -18.18 37.99
C VAL A 24 -13.04 -18.07 39.40
N ASP A 25 -12.24 -17.04 39.66
CA ASP A 25 -11.61 -16.80 40.98
C ASP A 25 -10.95 -18.05 41.60
N ASP A 26 -10.19 -18.80 40.79
CA ASP A 26 -9.51 -20.05 41.18
C ASP A 26 -10.43 -21.29 41.35
N HIS A 27 -11.74 -21.15 41.11
CA HIS A 27 -12.71 -22.24 41.15
C HIS A 27 -13.06 -22.73 39.73
N PRO A 28 -12.97 -24.04 39.46
CA PRO A 28 -13.56 -24.59 38.24
C PRO A 28 -15.09 -24.52 38.33
N GLU A 29 -15.72 -23.99 37.29
CA GLU A 29 -17.16 -23.75 37.22
C GLU A 29 -17.73 -24.24 35.88
N LEU A 30 -18.82 -25.00 35.94
CA LEU A 30 -19.66 -25.35 34.81
C LEU A 30 -20.85 -24.38 34.80
N TYR A 31 -20.87 -23.46 33.84
CA TYR A 31 -22.02 -22.63 33.54
C TYR A 31 -22.66 -23.13 32.25
N TRP A 32 -23.89 -23.66 32.31
CA TRP A 32 -24.50 -24.34 31.18
C TRP A 32 -26.00 -24.04 31.02
N ASN A 33 -26.38 -23.56 29.84
CA ASN A 33 -27.77 -23.42 29.42
C ASN A 33 -28.32 -24.79 29.02
N VAL A 34 -28.99 -25.48 29.95
CA VAL A 34 -29.43 -26.88 29.82
C VAL A 34 -30.41 -27.04 28.66
N THR A 35 -31.44 -26.20 28.62
CA THR A 35 -32.45 -26.21 27.54
C THR A 35 -32.20 -25.12 26.51
N GLY A 36 -31.61 -23.99 26.90
CA GLY A 36 -31.60 -22.75 26.11
C GLY A 36 -32.95 -22.03 26.11
N ASN A 37 -33.01 -20.88 25.44
CA ASN A 37 -34.19 -19.97 25.40
C ASN A 37 -34.83 -19.85 23.99
N GLU A 38 -34.39 -20.65 23.02
CA GLU A 38 -34.87 -20.54 21.62
C GLU A 38 -36.09 -21.42 21.31
N TRP A 39 -36.63 -22.13 22.31
CA TRP A 39 -37.79 -22.99 22.16
C TRP A 39 -39.08 -22.16 22.08
N ASP A 40 -39.78 -22.21 20.94
CA ASP A 40 -41.10 -21.59 20.76
C ASP A 40 -42.24 -22.43 21.35
N THR A 41 -41.95 -23.63 21.87
CA THR A 41 -42.91 -24.53 22.53
C THR A 41 -42.65 -24.61 24.03
N PRO A 42 -43.70 -24.75 24.87
CA PRO A 42 -43.51 -24.91 26.30
C PRO A 42 -42.84 -26.25 26.63
N ILE A 43 -41.96 -26.24 27.63
CA ILE A 43 -41.31 -27.44 28.17
C ILE A 43 -42.03 -27.82 29.45
N ARG A 44 -42.65 -29.01 29.49
CA ARG A 44 -43.44 -29.46 30.65
C ARG A 44 -42.60 -29.62 31.91
N GLU A 45 -41.40 -30.17 31.73
CA GLU A 45 -40.44 -30.45 32.79
C GLU A 45 -39.04 -30.46 32.18
N ALA A 46 -38.08 -29.83 32.84
CA ALA A 46 -36.67 -29.93 32.52
C ALA A 46 -35.90 -30.40 33.75
N GLU A 47 -35.00 -31.35 33.53
CA GLU A 47 -34.14 -31.93 34.56
C GLU A 47 -32.69 -31.93 34.06
N ALA A 48 -31.78 -31.51 34.93
CA ALA A 48 -30.36 -31.55 34.73
C ALA A 48 -29.72 -32.39 35.82
N VAL A 49 -28.99 -33.43 35.43
CA VAL A 49 -28.24 -34.29 36.36
C VAL A 49 -26.75 -34.06 36.11
N VAL A 50 -26.06 -33.52 37.11
CA VAL A 50 -24.61 -33.31 37.09
C VAL A 50 -23.94 -34.37 37.95
N VAL A 51 -23.05 -35.13 37.33
CA VAL A 51 -22.21 -36.11 38.03
C VAL A 51 -20.90 -35.43 38.40
N SER A 52 -20.74 -35.16 39.69
CA SER A 52 -19.55 -34.50 40.23
C SER A 52 -18.37 -35.46 40.40
N PRO A 53 -17.14 -35.07 40.06
CA PRO A 53 -15.94 -35.87 40.32
C PRO A 53 -15.58 -35.93 41.82
N THR A 54 -16.10 -35.01 42.64
CA THR A 54 -15.88 -34.93 44.09
C THR A 54 -17.21 -34.96 44.85
N PRO A 55 -17.22 -35.31 46.16
CA PRO A 55 -18.40 -35.19 47.01
C PRO A 55 -19.00 -33.78 46.95
N LEU A 56 -20.34 -33.69 47.01
CA LEU A 56 -21.08 -32.43 46.84
C LEU A 56 -20.99 -31.46 48.05
N ASP A 57 -20.42 -31.89 49.17
CA ASP A 57 -20.34 -31.09 50.40
C ASP A 57 -19.60 -29.76 50.20
N ALA A 58 -18.60 -29.76 49.31
CA ALA A 58 -17.80 -28.59 48.99
C ALA A 58 -18.16 -27.95 47.64
N VAL A 59 -19.22 -28.44 46.97
CA VAL A 59 -19.69 -27.97 45.66
C VAL A 59 -20.78 -26.92 45.84
N ARG A 60 -20.62 -25.78 45.18
CA ARG A 60 -21.64 -24.71 45.13
C ARG A 60 -22.45 -24.88 43.85
N SER A 61 -23.76 -24.70 43.93
CA SER A 61 -24.65 -24.72 42.78
C SER A 61 -25.69 -23.62 42.87
N ILE A 62 -26.06 -23.10 41.71
CA ILE A 62 -27.22 -22.23 41.53
C ILE A 62 -27.84 -22.55 40.18
N ALA A 63 -29.16 -22.48 40.10
CA ALA A 63 -29.87 -22.60 38.84
C ALA A 63 -30.72 -21.35 38.58
N TYR A 64 -30.96 -21.07 37.31
CA TYR A 64 -31.78 -19.96 36.86
C TYR A 64 -32.86 -20.47 35.93
N THR A 65 -34.09 -20.02 36.15
CA THR A 65 -35.25 -20.28 35.30
C THR A 65 -35.79 -18.98 34.72
N GLY A 66 -36.31 -19.03 33.49
CA GLY A 66 -37.02 -17.91 32.88
C GLY A 66 -36.43 -17.46 31.54
N LEU A 67 -36.82 -16.26 31.10
CA LEU A 67 -36.36 -15.66 29.84
C LEU A 67 -34.87 -15.34 29.88
N ALA A 68 -34.26 -15.14 28.70
CA ALA A 68 -32.87 -14.70 28.59
C ALA A 68 -32.62 -13.43 29.41
N GLY A 69 -31.59 -13.44 30.27
CA GLY A 69 -31.28 -12.36 31.21
C GLY A 69 -32.11 -12.35 32.50
N GLY A 70 -33.09 -13.25 32.64
CA GLY A 70 -33.87 -13.44 33.85
C GLY A 70 -33.11 -14.20 34.94
N ALA A 71 -33.47 -13.94 36.20
CA ALA A 71 -32.88 -14.58 37.39
C ALA A 71 -33.95 -15.31 38.22
N GLY A 72 -34.90 -15.98 37.56
CA GLY A 72 -35.91 -16.77 38.24
C GLY A 72 -35.28 -17.96 38.97
N ALA A 73 -35.93 -18.41 40.05
CA ALA A 73 -35.43 -19.47 40.93
C ALA A 73 -36.49 -20.57 41.14
N GLU A 74 -37.29 -20.86 40.11
CA GLU A 74 -38.40 -21.81 40.17
C GLU A 74 -37.92 -23.24 39.88
N TYR A 75 -37.02 -23.74 40.73
CA TYR A 75 -36.46 -25.09 40.63
C TYR A 75 -36.38 -25.77 42.00
N THR A 76 -36.28 -27.09 41.99
CA THR A 76 -35.87 -27.90 43.14
C THR A 76 -34.47 -28.46 42.91
N GLU A 77 -33.70 -28.57 43.98
CA GLU A 77 -32.36 -29.14 43.97
C GLU A 77 -32.31 -30.34 44.92
N GLU A 78 -31.81 -31.47 44.43
CA GLU A 78 -31.55 -32.67 45.20
C GLU A 78 -30.07 -33.04 45.10
N ARG A 79 -29.44 -33.30 46.25
CA ARG A 79 -28.03 -33.70 46.36
C ARG A 79 -27.94 -35.09 46.94
N ALA A 80 -27.35 -36.02 46.19
CA ALA A 80 -27.14 -37.40 46.63
C ALA A 80 -25.72 -37.86 46.28
N ALA A 81 -24.86 -38.01 47.29
CA ALA A 81 -23.45 -38.36 47.15
C ALA A 81 -22.69 -37.45 46.15
N ASN A 82 -22.58 -37.87 44.88
CA ASN A 82 -21.92 -37.14 43.80
C ASN A 82 -22.89 -36.63 42.72
N PHE A 83 -24.20 -36.87 42.88
CA PHE A 83 -25.23 -36.50 41.91
C PHE A 83 -25.98 -35.25 42.38
N LEU A 84 -25.89 -34.19 41.58
CA LEU A 84 -26.68 -32.98 41.73
C LEU A 84 -27.80 -33.00 40.69
N THR A 85 -29.04 -33.11 41.15
CA THR A 85 -30.22 -33.10 40.30
C THR A 85 -30.96 -31.78 40.47
N VAL A 86 -31.11 -31.03 39.38
CA VAL A 86 -31.87 -29.78 39.33
C VAL A 86 -33.08 -29.98 38.44
N ARG A 87 -34.28 -29.71 38.97
CA ARG A 87 -35.55 -29.92 38.25
C ARG A 87 -36.42 -28.66 38.33
N THR A 88 -37.10 -28.33 37.23
CA THR A 88 -38.04 -27.21 37.22
C THR A 88 -39.26 -27.47 38.09
N SER A 89 -39.65 -26.50 38.93
CA SER A 89 -40.83 -26.60 39.82
C SER A 89 -42.16 -26.31 39.10
N ARG A 90 -42.08 -25.73 37.90
CA ARG A 90 -43.21 -25.45 37.01
C ARG A 90 -42.83 -25.66 35.55
N PRO A 91 -43.78 -25.85 34.63
CA PRO A 91 -43.51 -25.82 33.20
C PRO A 91 -42.84 -24.50 32.77
N LEU A 92 -41.87 -24.61 31.87
CA LEU A 92 -41.24 -23.46 31.21
C LEU A 92 -42.11 -23.02 30.04
N ARG A 93 -42.44 -21.73 30.00
CA ARG A 93 -43.17 -21.10 28.90
C ARG A 93 -42.27 -21.02 27.65
N PRO A 94 -42.85 -20.77 26.46
CA PRO A 94 -42.04 -20.47 25.28
C PRO A 94 -40.97 -19.41 25.58
N ARG A 95 -39.74 -19.69 25.17
CA ARG A 95 -38.52 -18.89 25.40
C ARG A 95 -38.00 -18.81 26.83
N GLU A 96 -38.64 -19.47 27.79
CA GLU A 96 -38.03 -19.71 29.09
C GLU A 96 -37.07 -20.90 29.01
N GLY A 97 -35.98 -20.84 29.78
CA GLY A 97 -34.97 -21.89 29.84
C GLY A 97 -34.56 -22.22 31.26
N LEU A 98 -33.82 -23.32 31.41
CA LEU A 98 -33.10 -23.71 32.61
C LEU A 98 -31.59 -23.56 32.36
N THR A 99 -30.92 -22.84 33.24
CA THR A 99 -29.46 -22.70 33.26
C THR A 99 -28.93 -23.13 34.62
N ILE A 100 -27.82 -23.84 34.63
CA ILE A 100 -27.14 -24.26 35.86
C ILE A 100 -25.74 -23.66 35.92
N ALA A 101 -25.31 -23.31 37.12
CA ALA A 101 -23.94 -22.96 37.44
C ALA A 101 -23.49 -23.83 38.61
N VAL A 102 -22.43 -24.62 38.40
CA VAL A 102 -21.89 -25.55 39.39
C VAL A 102 -20.41 -25.28 39.55
N ALA A 103 -19.98 -24.88 40.74
CA ALA A 103 -18.60 -24.54 41.06
C ALA A 103 -18.02 -25.55 42.04
N TRP A 104 -16.86 -26.11 41.68
CA TRP A 104 -16.13 -27.06 42.52
C TRP A 104 -14.96 -26.38 43.25
N PRO A 105 -14.45 -26.97 44.34
CA PRO A 105 -13.25 -26.48 45.03
C PRO A 105 -12.03 -26.43 44.11
N PRO A 106 -11.04 -25.54 44.38
CA PRO A 106 -9.79 -25.50 43.62
C PRO A 106 -9.09 -26.86 43.63
N GLY A 107 -8.55 -27.28 42.47
CA GLY A 107 -7.85 -28.56 42.31
C GLY A 107 -8.73 -29.80 42.13
N SER A 108 -10.06 -29.67 42.21
CA SER A 108 -11.02 -30.77 41.94
C SER A 108 -11.04 -31.23 40.47
N ILE A 109 -10.83 -30.30 39.55
CA ILE A 109 -10.74 -30.54 38.11
C ILE A 109 -9.36 -30.09 37.64
N GLY A 110 -8.68 -30.94 36.88
CA GLY A 110 -7.35 -30.66 36.34
C GLY A 110 -7.35 -29.43 35.46
N ARG A 111 -6.42 -28.51 35.71
CA ARG A 111 -6.20 -27.34 34.85
C ARG A 111 -5.34 -27.70 33.66
N PRO A 112 -5.60 -27.14 32.47
CA PRO A 112 -4.69 -27.28 31.36
C PRO A 112 -3.32 -26.73 31.74
N GLY A 113 -2.26 -27.38 31.28
CA GLY A 113 -0.91 -26.84 31.44
C GLY A 113 -0.73 -25.57 30.60
N ARG A 114 0.25 -24.72 30.95
CA ARG A 114 0.59 -23.53 30.14
C ARG A 114 0.87 -23.84 28.67
N ALA A 115 1.45 -25.01 28.40
CA ALA A 115 1.71 -25.48 27.03
C ALA A 115 0.42 -25.82 26.27
N GLU A 116 -0.57 -26.39 26.96
CA GLU A 116 -1.88 -26.70 26.37
C GLU A 116 -2.68 -25.41 26.11
N GLU A 117 -2.65 -24.46 27.04
CA GLU A 117 -3.26 -23.14 26.84
C GLU A 117 -2.66 -22.40 25.64
N LEU A 118 -1.33 -22.43 25.49
CA LEU A 118 -0.66 -21.83 24.35
C LEU A 118 -1.02 -22.54 23.04
N ALA A 119 -1.08 -23.88 23.05
CA ALA A 119 -1.51 -24.66 21.89
C ALA A 119 -2.95 -24.32 21.48
N TRP A 120 -3.85 -24.16 22.45
CA TRP A 120 -5.22 -23.75 22.21
C TRP A 120 -5.30 -22.33 21.64
N LEU A 121 -4.49 -21.40 22.16
CA LEU A 121 -4.42 -20.05 21.64
C LEU A 121 -3.96 -20.03 20.17
N VAL A 122 -2.98 -20.85 19.80
CA VAL A 122 -2.52 -20.98 18.41
C VAL A 122 -3.55 -21.67 17.53
N GLU A 123 -4.19 -22.73 18.00
CA GLU A 123 -5.24 -23.45 17.27
C GLU A 123 -6.43 -22.53 16.96
N ASP A 124 -6.87 -21.76 17.97
CA ASP A 124 -8.03 -20.88 17.86
C ASP A 124 -7.71 -19.60 17.03
N ASN A 125 -6.44 -19.18 16.97
CA ASN A 125 -6.01 -17.93 16.32
C ASN A 125 -5.01 -18.14 15.19
N TRP A 126 -4.94 -19.34 14.61
CA TRP A 126 -4.01 -19.65 13.52
C TRP A 126 -4.04 -18.65 12.35
N PRO A 127 -5.18 -18.01 11.97
CA PRO A 127 -5.17 -17.03 10.89
C PRO A 127 -4.31 -15.79 11.17
N LEU A 128 -4.04 -15.48 12.44
CA LEU A 128 -3.14 -14.40 12.84
C LEU A 128 -1.67 -14.71 12.51
N ALA A 129 -1.32 -15.96 12.19
CA ALA A 129 0.00 -16.31 11.68
C ALA A 129 0.17 -16.01 10.17
N LEU A 130 -0.92 -15.81 9.41
CA LEU A 130 -0.88 -15.54 7.97
C LEU A 130 0.01 -14.35 7.59
N PRO A 131 0.02 -13.21 8.31
CA PRO A 131 0.92 -12.09 8.00
C PRO A 131 2.39 -12.46 8.15
N LEU A 132 2.74 -13.30 9.13
CA LEU A 132 4.11 -13.75 9.35
C LEU A 132 4.57 -14.70 8.24
N VAL A 133 3.71 -15.63 7.83
CA VAL A 133 3.97 -16.53 6.70
C VAL A 133 4.08 -15.72 5.41
N THR A 134 3.17 -14.78 5.18
CA THR A 134 3.18 -13.88 4.02
C THR A 134 4.47 -13.05 4.00
N LEU A 135 4.86 -12.48 5.14
CA LEU A 135 6.11 -11.74 5.27
C LEU A 135 7.32 -12.60 4.91
N ALA A 136 7.40 -13.84 5.42
CA ALA A 136 8.48 -14.76 5.10
C ALA A 136 8.54 -15.09 3.59
N LEU A 137 7.38 -15.35 2.96
CA LEU A 137 7.29 -15.63 1.53
C LEU A 137 7.65 -14.41 0.67
N VAL A 138 7.19 -13.22 1.06
CA VAL A 138 7.49 -11.97 0.36
C VAL A 138 8.97 -11.60 0.52
N LEU A 139 9.56 -11.79 1.71
CA LEU A 139 10.99 -11.62 1.94
C LEU A 139 11.81 -12.59 1.09
N LEU A 140 11.40 -13.86 0.99
CA LEU A 140 12.05 -14.85 0.13
C LEU A 140 11.95 -14.45 -1.36
N ALA A 141 10.77 -13.98 -1.79
CA ALA A 141 10.56 -13.50 -3.15
C ALA A 141 11.41 -12.25 -3.45
N TRP A 142 11.49 -11.30 -2.52
CA TRP A 142 12.34 -10.13 -2.62
C TRP A 142 13.83 -10.51 -2.66
N TRP A 143 14.27 -11.42 -1.81
CA TRP A 143 15.65 -11.90 -1.79
C TRP A 143 16.03 -12.61 -3.09
N ARG A 144 15.12 -13.42 -3.65
CA ARG A 144 15.37 -14.21 -4.87
C ARG A 144 15.21 -13.41 -6.16
N TYR A 145 14.27 -12.45 -6.18
CA TYR A 145 13.86 -11.75 -7.39
C TYR A 145 14.01 -10.23 -7.27
N GLY A 146 13.68 -9.59 -6.15
CA GLY A 146 13.72 -8.13 -6.00
C GLY A 146 15.13 -7.52 -5.86
N ARG A 147 16.13 -8.29 -5.41
CA ARG A 147 17.47 -7.76 -5.16
C ARG A 147 18.26 -7.51 -6.45
N ASP A 148 18.79 -6.29 -6.57
CA ASP A 148 19.66 -5.90 -7.69
C ASP A 148 21.01 -6.66 -7.65
N PRO A 149 21.48 -7.22 -8.78
CA PRO A 149 22.64 -8.11 -8.84
C PRO A 149 23.99 -7.43 -8.58
N ALA A 150 24.06 -6.09 -8.50
CA ALA A 150 25.32 -5.36 -8.35
C ALA A 150 25.23 -4.09 -7.46
N ALA A 151 24.37 -4.09 -6.44
CA ALA A 151 24.15 -2.93 -5.58
C ALA A 151 25.42 -2.38 -4.87
N ASN A 152 26.46 -3.20 -4.67
CA ASN A 152 27.62 -2.88 -3.83
C ASN A 152 28.93 -2.59 -4.61
N ARG A 153 28.87 -2.14 -5.86
CA ARG A 153 30.09 -1.75 -6.60
C ARG A 153 30.53 -0.34 -6.21
N SER A 154 31.83 -0.15 -6.01
CA SER A 154 32.43 1.17 -5.86
C SER A 154 32.13 2.02 -7.11
N ILE A 155 31.64 3.24 -6.89
CA ILE A 155 31.28 4.18 -7.94
C ILE A 155 32.52 5.04 -8.18
N LYS A 156 33.12 4.90 -9.37
CA LYS A 156 34.18 5.79 -9.84
C LYS A 156 33.54 6.97 -10.59
N PRO A 157 34.05 8.21 -10.45
CA PRO A 157 33.62 9.31 -11.29
C PRO A 157 33.85 9.01 -12.77
N GLU A 158 32.81 9.20 -13.59
CA GLU A 158 32.88 9.09 -15.06
C GLU A 158 32.72 10.49 -15.64
N TYR A 159 33.52 10.87 -16.64
CA TYR A 159 33.54 12.25 -17.18
C TYR A 159 32.63 12.45 -18.40
N ALA A 160 32.06 11.35 -18.91
CA ALA A 160 31.15 11.34 -20.04
C ALA A 160 29.93 10.47 -19.70
N PRO A 161 28.76 10.79 -20.27
CA PRO A 161 27.59 9.96 -20.07
C PRO A 161 27.81 8.55 -20.65
N PRO A 162 27.15 7.54 -20.07
CA PRO A 162 27.23 6.17 -20.58
C PRO A 162 26.69 6.07 -22.01
N GLU A 163 27.48 5.42 -22.88
CA GLU A 163 27.14 5.22 -24.29
C GLU A 163 25.80 4.52 -24.48
N GLY A 164 25.01 5.02 -25.43
CA GLY A 164 23.73 4.44 -25.83
C GLY A 164 22.56 4.74 -24.89
N LEU A 165 22.75 5.52 -23.82
CA LEU A 165 21.67 6.00 -22.96
C LEU A 165 21.27 7.44 -23.31
N THR A 166 19.99 7.77 -23.10
CA THR A 166 19.51 9.16 -23.10
C THR A 166 19.47 9.73 -21.68
N PRO A 167 19.39 11.05 -21.52
CA PRO A 167 19.17 11.69 -20.24
C PRO A 167 17.96 11.10 -19.50
N ALA A 168 16.82 10.97 -20.17
CA ALA A 168 15.61 10.40 -19.57
C ALA A 168 15.80 8.95 -19.09
N GLU A 169 16.45 8.11 -19.89
CA GLU A 169 16.75 6.73 -19.46
C GLU A 169 17.70 6.71 -18.28
N ALA A 170 18.66 7.63 -18.21
CA ALA A 170 19.61 7.71 -17.11
C ALA A 170 18.95 8.18 -15.81
N GLY A 171 18.10 9.21 -15.86
CA GLY A 171 17.30 9.67 -14.73
C GLY A 171 16.39 8.56 -14.21
N THR A 172 15.61 7.92 -15.09
CA THR A 172 14.75 6.79 -14.73
C THR A 172 15.54 5.58 -14.21
N LEU A 173 16.78 5.38 -14.63
CA LEU A 173 17.60 4.26 -14.15
C LEU A 173 18.03 4.44 -12.68
N LEU A 174 18.14 5.67 -12.18
CA LEU A 174 18.57 5.96 -10.80
C LEU A 174 17.59 5.42 -9.76
N ASP A 175 16.29 5.63 -9.94
CA ASP A 175 15.24 5.31 -8.96
C ASP A 175 14.07 4.48 -9.54
N GLU A 176 14.23 4.03 -10.79
CA GLU A 176 13.26 3.20 -11.52
C GLU A 176 11.90 3.92 -11.73
N ARG A 177 11.89 5.25 -11.65
CA ARG A 177 10.72 6.09 -11.88
C ARG A 177 11.05 7.11 -12.96
N ALA A 178 10.23 7.17 -14.01
CA ALA A 178 10.30 8.31 -14.90
C ALA A 178 9.61 9.50 -14.24
N HIS A 179 10.30 10.64 -14.20
CA HIS A 179 9.84 11.89 -13.63
C HIS A 179 9.52 12.91 -14.73
N PRO A 180 8.72 13.96 -14.44
CA PRO A 180 8.54 15.09 -15.37
C PRO A 180 9.87 15.70 -15.83
N ARG A 181 10.86 15.82 -14.91
CA ARG A 181 12.21 16.31 -15.23
C ARG A 181 12.93 15.51 -16.31
N ASP A 182 12.66 14.20 -16.45
CA ASP A 182 13.25 13.36 -17.49
C ASP A 182 12.74 13.77 -18.88
N VAL A 183 11.47 14.19 -18.96
CA VAL A 183 10.85 14.71 -20.18
C VAL A 183 11.43 16.08 -20.53
N ILE A 184 11.59 16.94 -19.54
CA ILE A 184 12.20 18.27 -19.71
C ILE A 184 13.65 18.13 -20.19
N ALA A 185 14.43 17.25 -19.56
CA ALA A 185 15.78 16.88 -20.00
C ALA A 185 15.81 16.42 -21.46
N THR A 186 14.85 15.58 -21.85
CA THR A 186 14.71 15.12 -23.25
C THR A 186 14.47 16.28 -24.21
N MET A 187 13.66 17.27 -23.82
CA MET A 187 13.40 18.45 -24.65
C MET A 187 14.67 19.28 -24.86
N VAL A 188 15.47 19.48 -23.81
CA VAL A 188 16.74 20.22 -23.90
C VAL A 188 17.79 19.44 -24.70
N ASP A 189 17.84 18.12 -24.56
CA ASP A 189 18.72 17.25 -25.36
C ASP A 189 18.37 17.32 -26.85
N LEU A 190 17.09 17.25 -27.22
CA LEU A 190 16.63 17.45 -28.58
C LEU A 190 16.93 18.87 -29.11
N ALA A 191 16.96 19.86 -28.23
CA ALA A 191 17.34 21.23 -28.57
C ALA A 191 18.83 21.34 -28.93
N LEU A 192 19.70 20.71 -28.14
CA LEU A 192 21.14 20.64 -28.38
C LEU A 192 21.48 19.86 -29.65
N ARG A 193 20.71 18.81 -29.96
CA ARG A 193 20.83 18.07 -31.23
C ARG A 193 20.25 18.84 -32.43
N GLY A 194 19.66 20.03 -32.21
CA GLY A 194 19.22 20.94 -33.26
C GLY A 194 17.83 20.63 -33.85
N TYR A 195 16.99 19.85 -33.16
CA TYR A 195 15.61 19.59 -33.60
C TYR A 195 14.65 20.70 -33.18
N LEU A 196 14.94 21.36 -32.06
CA LEU A 196 14.12 22.46 -31.53
C LEU A 196 14.99 23.59 -30.98
N ARG A 197 14.43 24.79 -30.91
CA ARG A 197 15.00 25.97 -30.26
C ARG A 197 14.04 26.47 -29.20
N ILE A 198 14.57 26.89 -28.06
CA ILE A 198 13.80 27.40 -26.93
C ILE A 198 14.09 28.89 -26.79
N GLU A 199 13.07 29.71 -26.99
CA GLU A 199 13.15 31.16 -26.89
C GLU A 199 12.37 31.62 -25.65
N GLN A 200 13.01 32.36 -24.76
CA GLN A 200 12.34 32.95 -23.61
C GLN A 200 11.60 34.21 -24.06
N VAL A 201 10.29 34.26 -23.82
CA VAL A 201 9.42 35.38 -24.16
C VAL A 201 8.71 35.88 -22.91
N THR A 202 8.56 37.19 -22.77
CA THR A 202 7.80 37.77 -21.65
C THR A 202 6.36 37.92 -22.09
N ARG A 203 5.42 37.33 -21.34
CA ARG A 203 3.99 37.48 -21.63
C ARG A 203 3.51 38.87 -21.18
N ALA A 204 2.37 39.29 -21.69
CA ALA A 204 1.71 40.57 -21.36
C ALA A 204 1.45 40.77 -19.85
N ASP A 205 1.41 39.71 -19.04
CA ASP A 205 1.29 39.75 -17.58
C ASP A 205 2.64 39.99 -16.86
N GLY A 206 3.74 40.15 -17.60
CA GLY A 206 5.09 40.33 -17.07
C GLY A 206 5.78 39.02 -16.67
N GLU A 207 5.10 37.88 -16.80
CA GLU A 207 5.65 36.57 -16.45
C GLU A 207 6.45 35.97 -17.62
N PRO A 208 7.58 35.28 -17.37
CA PRO A 208 8.33 34.60 -18.41
C PRO A 208 7.56 33.36 -18.90
N ASP A 209 7.58 33.17 -20.21
CA ASP A 209 7.07 32.01 -20.94
C ASP A 209 8.13 31.53 -21.94
N PHE A 210 7.93 30.35 -22.50
CA PHE A 210 8.93 29.72 -23.38
C PHE A 210 8.29 29.30 -24.69
N LEU A 211 8.83 29.81 -25.80
CA LEU A 211 8.42 29.47 -27.15
C LEU A 211 9.32 28.36 -27.69
N PHE A 212 8.71 27.26 -28.11
CA PHE A 212 9.40 26.17 -28.80
C PHE A 212 9.26 26.34 -30.30
N ARG A 213 10.39 26.36 -31.01
CA ARG A 213 10.43 26.39 -32.47
C ARG A 213 11.07 25.12 -33.01
N ARG A 214 10.38 24.40 -33.88
CA ARG A 214 10.92 23.23 -34.58
C ARG A 214 11.85 23.69 -35.71
N LEU A 215 13.03 23.11 -35.79
CA LEU A 215 14.06 23.50 -36.78
C LEU A 215 14.17 22.51 -37.94
N ARG A 216 13.90 21.22 -37.72
CA ARG A 216 14.06 20.16 -38.71
C ARG A 216 12.88 19.18 -38.70
N PRO A 217 12.58 18.51 -39.83
CA PRO A 217 11.66 17.38 -39.84
C PRO A 217 12.26 16.22 -39.03
N VAL A 218 11.43 15.60 -38.19
CA VAL A 218 11.84 14.54 -37.25
C VAL A 218 11.36 13.15 -37.66
N MET A 219 10.38 13.06 -38.56
CA MET A 219 9.92 11.77 -39.06
C MET A 219 10.97 11.11 -39.97
N GLY A 220 11.32 9.86 -39.65
CA GLY A 220 12.25 9.05 -40.43
C GLY A 220 13.73 9.18 -40.06
N ASP A 221 14.08 10.05 -39.11
CA ASP A 221 15.46 10.20 -38.65
C ASP A 221 15.83 9.08 -37.65
N PRO A 222 16.80 8.21 -37.96
CA PRO A 222 17.22 7.13 -37.06
C PRO A 222 17.88 7.63 -35.77
N ALA A 223 18.29 8.90 -35.71
CA ALA A 223 18.88 9.50 -34.51
C ALA A 223 17.84 9.85 -33.43
N VAL A 224 16.56 9.92 -33.78
CA VAL A 224 15.46 10.22 -32.86
C VAL A 224 14.81 8.94 -32.39
N ARG A 225 14.74 8.74 -31.07
CA ARG A 225 14.17 7.53 -30.47
C ARG A 225 12.62 7.58 -30.47
N PRO A 226 11.94 6.42 -30.41
CA PRO A 226 10.47 6.39 -30.43
C PRO A 226 9.80 7.23 -29.34
N PHE A 227 10.36 7.26 -28.13
CA PHE A 227 9.81 8.09 -27.05
C PHE A 227 10.09 9.59 -27.27
N GLU A 228 11.22 9.96 -27.88
CA GLU A 228 11.56 11.35 -28.23
C GLU A 228 10.59 11.89 -29.30
N LEU A 229 10.25 11.07 -30.30
CA LEU A 229 9.20 11.38 -31.28
C LEU A 229 7.85 11.60 -30.60
N PHE A 230 7.54 10.82 -29.57
CA PHE A 230 6.31 10.97 -28.82
C PHE A 230 6.28 12.29 -28.03
N VAL A 231 7.38 12.66 -27.36
CA VAL A 231 7.52 13.97 -26.69
C VAL A 231 7.31 15.12 -27.69
N LEU A 232 7.96 15.04 -28.85
CA LEU A 232 7.85 16.05 -29.90
C LEU A 232 6.46 16.13 -30.54
N GLY A 233 5.85 14.99 -30.85
CA GLY A 233 4.48 14.95 -31.39
C GLY A 233 3.47 15.44 -30.35
N ARG A 234 3.75 15.28 -29.06
CA ARG A 234 2.95 15.92 -28.02
C ARG A 234 3.22 17.43 -27.98
N LEU A 235 4.44 17.91 -28.17
CA LEU A 235 4.73 19.34 -28.19
C LEU A 235 4.14 20.05 -29.42
N PHE A 236 4.35 19.54 -30.63
CA PHE A 236 3.97 20.17 -31.90
C PHE A 236 2.72 19.58 -32.58
N ASP A 237 1.95 18.79 -31.83
CA ASP A 237 0.81 18.03 -32.32
C ASP A 237 1.18 16.87 -33.27
N SER A 238 0.36 15.81 -33.28
CA SER A 238 0.68 14.57 -34.01
C SER A 238 0.69 14.73 -35.53
N ASP A 239 0.01 15.76 -36.01
CA ASP A 239 -0.13 16.06 -37.44
C ASP A 239 1.06 16.88 -37.98
N TRP A 240 1.99 17.28 -37.10
CA TRP A 240 3.24 17.98 -37.44
C TRP A 240 3.07 19.27 -38.23
N THR A 241 1.88 19.86 -38.19
CA THR A 241 1.53 21.13 -38.86
C THR A 241 2.05 22.34 -38.09
N LEU A 242 2.18 22.24 -36.76
CA LEU A 242 2.71 23.31 -35.93
C LEU A 242 4.25 23.32 -35.96
N ASN A 243 4.80 24.49 -36.27
CA ASN A 243 6.25 24.72 -36.21
C ASN A 243 6.67 25.49 -34.95
N MET A 244 5.73 26.14 -34.28
CA MET A 244 5.96 26.97 -33.11
C MET A 244 4.85 26.74 -32.09
N ARG A 245 5.19 26.72 -30.80
CA ARG A 245 4.20 26.60 -29.72
C ARG A 245 4.72 27.19 -28.41
N LEU A 246 3.88 27.92 -27.68
CA LEU A 246 4.20 28.39 -26.33
C LEU A 246 4.05 27.27 -25.31
N LEU A 247 4.90 27.26 -24.27
CA LEU A 247 4.80 26.32 -23.16
C LEU A 247 3.44 26.43 -22.45
N SER A 248 2.91 27.65 -22.34
CA SER A 248 1.59 27.90 -21.77
C SER A 248 0.43 27.34 -22.59
N GLU A 249 0.55 27.31 -23.92
CA GLU A 249 -0.40 26.65 -24.81
C GLU A 249 -0.21 25.13 -24.82
N ALA A 250 0.98 24.66 -24.42
CA ALA A 250 1.28 23.25 -24.21
C ALA A 250 0.74 22.70 -22.88
N ARG A 251 0.06 23.53 -22.06
CA ARG A 251 -0.64 23.09 -20.84
C ARG A 251 -1.59 21.95 -21.18
N ARG A 252 -1.29 20.78 -20.65
CA ARG A 252 -2.09 19.58 -20.90
C ARG A 252 -2.33 18.84 -19.61
N ASP A 253 -3.44 18.12 -19.63
CA ASP A 253 -3.85 17.24 -18.56
C ASP A 253 -2.78 16.16 -18.34
N TYR A 254 -2.18 16.16 -17.15
CA TYR A 254 -1.12 15.25 -16.75
C TYR A 254 -1.47 13.80 -17.10
N ASP A 255 -2.70 13.38 -16.76
CA ASP A 255 -3.20 12.01 -16.92
C ASP A 255 -3.18 11.54 -18.39
N ASN A 256 -3.31 12.48 -19.32
CA ASN A 256 -3.35 12.20 -20.75
C ASN A 256 -1.99 12.32 -21.44
N VAL A 257 -1.00 12.96 -20.83
CA VAL A 257 0.31 13.26 -21.46
C VAL A 257 1.45 12.48 -20.86
N PHE A 258 1.60 12.55 -19.54
CA PHE A 258 2.77 12.00 -18.89
C PHE A 258 2.77 10.47 -18.84
N PRO A 259 1.67 9.76 -18.48
CA PRO A 259 1.67 8.31 -18.43
C PRO A 259 2.08 7.64 -19.76
N PRO A 260 1.61 8.08 -20.94
CA PRO A 260 2.10 7.55 -22.21
C PRO A 260 3.60 7.78 -22.48
N ILE A 261 4.14 8.96 -22.14
CA ILE A 261 5.59 9.25 -22.28
C ILE A 261 6.40 8.32 -21.36
N ARG A 262 5.99 8.24 -20.09
CA ARG A 262 6.59 7.36 -19.09
C ARG A 262 6.58 5.90 -19.57
N ASP A 263 5.46 5.42 -20.08
CA ASP A 263 5.33 4.05 -20.57
C ASP A 263 6.22 3.79 -21.80
N ALA A 264 6.41 4.79 -22.67
CA ALA A 264 7.35 4.72 -23.79
C ALA A 264 8.83 4.68 -23.34
N ILE A 265 9.19 5.44 -22.29
CA ILE A 265 10.51 5.37 -21.67
C ILE A 265 10.73 3.97 -21.11
N TYR A 266 9.82 3.45 -20.29
CA TYR A 266 9.94 2.10 -19.73
C TYR A 266 10.02 1.02 -20.81
N HIS A 267 9.22 1.13 -21.87
CA HIS A 267 9.27 0.19 -22.99
C HIS A 267 10.66 0.19 -23.65
N THR A 268 11.25 1.36 -23.84
CA THR A 268 12.61 1.50 -24.40
C THR A 268 13.66 0.90 -23.46
N MET A 269 13.55 1.13 -22.15
CA MET A 269 14.48 0.54 -21.17
C MET A 269 14.38 -0.99 -21.09
N VAL A 270 13.19 -1.56 -21.24
CA VAL A 270 12.99 -3.02 -21.31
C VAL A 270 13.57 -3.56 -22.62
N ARG A 271 13.30 -2.90 -23.77
CA ARG A 271 13.87 -3.26 -25.08
C ARG A 271 15.41 -3.25 -25.04
N ASN A 272 16.00 -2.26 -24.38
CA ASN A 272 17.45 -2.12 -24.20
C ASN A 272 18.04 -3.06 -23.13
N ARG A 273 17.22 -3.98 -22.59
CA ARG A 273 17.58 -4.95 -21.55
C ARG A 273 18.16 -4.29 -20.30
N LEU A 274 17.68 -3.10 -19.92
CA LEU A 274 18.04 -2.46 -18.65
C LEU A 274 17.18 -3.00 -17.52
N PHE A 275 15.88 -3.18 -17.79
CA PHE A 275 14.92 -3.81 -16.89
C PHE A 275 14.34 -5.09 -17.52
N PRO A 276 14.06 -6.15 -16.73
CA PRO A 276 13.44 -7.36 -17.25
C PRO A 276 11.95 -7.15 -17.56
N VAL A 277 11.27 -6.35 -16.74
CA VAL A 277 9.87 -5.93 -16.89
C VAL A 277 9.81 -4.47 -16.46
N SER A 278 8.85 -3.69 -16.98
CA SER A 278 8.75 -2.29 -16.58
C SER A 278 8.51 -2.16 -15.06
N PRO A 279 9.28 -1.31 -14.34
CA PRO A 279 9.18 -1.17 -12.89
C PRO A 279 7.77 -0.85 -12.41
N ASP A 280 7.07 0.00 -13.14
CA ASP A 280 5.72 0.44 -12.82
C ASP A 280 4.67 -0.67 -12.95
N LYS A 281 4.83 -1.60 -13.91
CA LYS A 281 3.96 -2.79 -14.00
C LYS A 281 4.17 -3.72 -12.81
N VAL A 282 5.42 -3.90 -12.37
CA VAL A 282 5.74 -4.72 -11.19
C VAL A 282 5.12 -4.09 -9.93
N ARG A 283 5.30 -2.78 -9.71
CA ARG A 283 4.70 -2.08 -8.57
C ARG A 283 3.18 -2.20 -8.57
N ARG A 284 2.52 -1.94 -9.70
CA ARG A 284 1.06 -2.08 -9.83
C ARG A 284 0.57 -3.49 -9.59
N LEU A 285 1.29 -4.51 -10.06
CA LEU A 285 0.92 -5.90 -9.83
C LEU A 285 0.93 -6.22 -8.33
N TRP A 286 2.00 -5.86 -7.62
CA TRP A 286 2.12 -6.10 -6.18
C TRP A 286 1.12 -5.28 -5.35
N LEU A 287 0.93 -4.00 -5.68
CA LEU A 287 -0.11 -3.17 -5.08
C LEU A 287 -1.51 -3.74 -5.33
N GLY A 288 -1.79 -4.18 -6.56
CA GLY A 288 -3.07 -4.77 -6.94
C GLY A 288 -3.35 -6.08 -6.21
N LEU A 289 -2.34 -6.95 -6.07
CA LEU A 289 -2.45 -8.19 -5.28
C LEU A 289 -2.72 -7.90 -3.80
N GLY A 290 -1.98 -6.96 -3.20
CA GLY A 290 -2.20 -6.54 -1.81
C GLY A 290 -3.59 -5.95 -1.59
N LEU A 291 -4.04 -5.08 -2.50
CA LEU A 291 -5.38 -4.47 -2.44
C LEU A 291 -6.49 -5.49 -2.66
N ALA A 292 -6.33 -6.45 -3.57
CA ALA A 292 -7.31 -7.52 -3.79
C ALA A 292 -7.50 -8.36 -2.52
N ILE A 293 -6.42 -8.66 -1.80
CA ILE A 293 -6.48 -9.38 -0.52
C ILE A 293 -7.14 -8.53 0.57
N LEU A 294 -6.85 -7.22 0.63
CA LEU A 294 -7.53 -6.30 1.54
C LEU A 294 -9.03 -6.21 1.28
N VAL A 295 -9.45 -6.16 0.02
CA VAL A 295 -10.87 -6.17 -0.37
C VAL A 295 -11.53 -7.49 0.02
N ALA A 296 -10.86 -8.63 -0.22
CA ALA A 296 -11.34 -9.94 0.20
C ALA A 296 -11.49 -10.03 1.73
N ALA A 297 -10.54 -9.49 2.48
CA ALA A 297 -10.60 -9.39 3.94
C ALA A 297 -11.78 -8.53 4.41
N GLY A 298 -12.01 -7.37 3.78
CA GLY A 298 -13.16 -6.52 4.06
C GLY A 298 -14.50 -7.20 3.76
N ALA A 299 -14.60 -7.91 2.63
CA ALA A 299 -15.80 -8.67 2.28
C ALA A 299 -16.07 -9.81 3.28
N LEU A 300 -15.04 -10.47 3.78
CA LEU A 300 -15.14 -11.47 4.85
C LEU A 300 -15.58 -10.85 6.18
N PHE A 301 -15.14 -9.63 6.48
CA PHE A 301 -15.50 -8.91 7.71
C PHE A 301 -16.98 -8.47 7.74
N VAL A 302 -17.53 -8.03 6.61
CA VAL A 302 -18.91 -7.51 6.50
C VAL A 302 -19.96 -8.63 6.37
N ARG A 303 -19.53 -9.88 6.26
CA ARG A 303 -20.42 -11.04 6.08
C ARG A 303 -21.38 -11.22 7.28
N PRO A 304 -22.66 -11.56 7.06
CA PRO A 304 -23.62 -11.76 8.15
C PRO A 304 -23.20 -12.89 9.10
N THR A 305 -23.25 -12.59 10.40
CA THR A 305 -22.72 -13.35 11.55
C THR A 305 -23.21 -14.80 11.67
N GLY A 306 -24.31 -15.18 11.01
CA GLY A 306 -24.86 -16.55 11.03
C GLY A 306 -24.12 -17.56 10.14
N SER A 307 -23.17 -17.11 9.31
CA SER A 307 -22.61 -17.95 8.25
C SER A 307 -21.15 -18.32 8.56
N PHE A 308 -20.94 -19.44 9.25
CA PHE A 308 -19.63 -19.98 9.70
C PHE A 308 -18.91 -19.13 10.78
N PRO A 309 -19.34 -19.19 12.05
CA PRO A 309 -18.79 -18.39 13.16
C PRO A 309 -17.27 -18.56 13.41
N TRP A 310 -16.76 -19.75 13.07
CA TRP A 310 -15.37 -20.19 13.24
C TRP A 310 -14.40 -19.63 12.19
N LEU A 311 -14.88 -19.08 11.08
CA LEU A 311 -14.07 -18.39 10.06
C LEU A 311 -14.02 -16.86 10.29
N GLY A 312 -14.28 -16.42 11.53
CA GLY A 312 -14.62 -15.06 11.94
C GLY A 312 -13.56 -13.96 11.74
N GLY A 313 -13.69 -12.88 12.52
CA GLY A 313 -12.91 -11.65 12.40
C GLY A 313 -11.38 -11.82 12.45
N SER A 314 -10.87 -12.89 13.07
CA SER A 314 -9.44 -13.23 13.09
C SER A 314 -8.89 -13.58 11.71
N LEU A 315 -9.66 -14.27 10.86
CA LEU A 315 -9.27 -14.58 9.48
C LEU A 315 -9.27 -13.31 8.62
N ALA A 316 -10.31 -12.49 8.74
CA ALA A 316 -10.37 -11.20 8.06
C ALA A 316 -9.18 -10.31 8.46
N LEU A 317 -8.86 -10.24 9.76
CA LEU A 317 -7.70 -9.48 10.25
C LEU A 317 -6.37 -10.05 9.72
N GLY A 318 -6.19 -11.37 9.78
CA GLY A 318 -4.99 -12.04 9.26
C GLY A 318 -4.77 -11.80 7.76
N LEU A 319 -5.83 -11.86 6.96
CA LEU A 319 -5.77 -11.53 5.53
C LEU A 319 -5.50 -10.05 5.29
N ALA A 320 -6.15 -9.16 6.04
CA ALA A 320 -5.95 -7.72 5.89
C ALA A 320 -4.47 -7.34 6.15
N LEU A 321 -3.90 -7.84 7.24
CA LEU A 321 -2.49 -7.63 7.56
C LEU A 321 -1.57 -8.26 6.51
N SER A 322 -1.91 -9.43 5.96
CA SER A 322 -1.15 -10.06 4.86
C SER A 322 -1.17 -9.23 3.57
N GLY A 323 -2.35 -8.70 3.19
CA GLY A 323 -2.50 -7.80 2.04
C GLY A 323 -1.71 -6.51 2.21
N LEU A 324 -1.69 -5.95 3.42
CA LEU A 324 -0.87 -4.78 3.76
C LEU A 324 0.62 -5.07 3.60
N VAL A 325 1.11 -6.22 4.09
CA VAL A 325 2.52 -6.63 3.91
C VAL A 325 2.90 -6.67 2.43
N ILE A 326 2.07 -7.28 1.58
CA ILE A 326 2.33 -7.34 0.12
C ILE A 326 2.36 -5.94 -0.50
N ALA A 327 1.42 -5.06 -0.12
CA ALA A 327 1.36 -3.68 -0.63
C ALA A 327 2.60 -2.86 -0.22
N VAL A 328 3.09 -3.01 1.02
CA VAL A 328 4.30 -2.34 1.52
C VAL A 328 5.56 -2.77 0.75
N PHE A 329 5.62 -4.01 0.29
CA PHE A 329 6.75 -4.50 -0.51
C PHE A 329 6.71 -4.10 -1.98
N ALA A 330 5.56 -3.64 -2.50
CA ALA A 330 5.43 -3.23 -3.90
C ALA A 330 6.52 -2.26 -4.42
N PRO A 331 6.92 -1.18 -3.70
CA PRO A 331 8.00 -0.30 -4.15
C PRO A 331 9.39 -0.95 -4.19
N LEU A 332 9.61 -2.04 -3.45
CA LEU A 332 10.91 -2.73 -3.30
C LEU A 332 11.13 -3.88 -4.29
N MET A 333 10.08 -4.28 -5.01
CA MET A 333 10.09 -5.46 -5.89
C MET A 333 10.63 -5.26 -7.31
N PRO A 334 10.55 -4.07 -7.95
CA PRO A 334 11.20 -3.87 -9.24
C PRO A 334 12.70 -4.10 -9.12
N ARG A 335 13.29 -4.65 -10.20
CA ARG A 335 14.70 -5.01 -10.23
C ARG A 335 15.34 -4.59 -11.54
N ARG A 336 16.61 -4.24 -11.49
CA ARG A 336 17.45 -4.03 -12.67
C ARG A 336 18.04 -5.35 -13.16
N THR A 337 18.25 -5.45 -14.46
CA THR A 337 19.07 -6.54 -15.03
C THR A 337 20.55 -6.31 -14.69
N TRP A 338 21.41 -7.30 -14.99
CA TRP A 338 22.86 -7.12 -14.84
C TRP A 338 23.40 -5.96 -15.70
N ARG A 339 22.93 -5.82 -16.95
CA ARG A 339 23.30 -4.69 -17.83
C ARG A 339 22.78 -3.36 -17.27
N GLY A 340 21.55 -3.33 -16.78
CA GLY A 340 20.97 -2.16 -16.12
C GLY A 340 21.73 -1.74 -14.87
N ALA A 341 22.15 -2.69 -14.03
CA ALA A 341 22.93 -2.42 -12.83
C ALA A 341 24.34 -1.87 -13.16
N GLN A 342 24.97 -2.35 -14.24
CA GLN A 342 26.25 -1.78 -14.70
C GLN A 342 26.09 -0.37 -15.28
N ALA A 343 25.03 -0.16 -16.07
CA ALA A 343 24.70 1.14 -16.57
C ALA A 343 24.44 2.12 -15.42
N LEU A 344 23.74 1.69 -14.36
CA LEU A 344 23.50 2.49 -13.15
C LEU A 344 24.80 2.94 -12.49
N VAL A 345 25.81 2.05 -12.36
CA VAL A 345 27.11 2.43 -11.77
C VAL A 345 27.77 3.54 -12.58
N ARG A 346 27.73 3.45 -13.92
CA ARG A 346 28.26 4.50 -14.80
C ARG A 346 27.46 5.80 -14.73
N VAL A 347 26.13 5.72 -14.68
CA VAL A 347 25.24 6.87 -14.49
C VAL A 347 25.55 7.56 -13.16
N ARG A 348 25.69 6.81 -12.06
CA ARG A 348 26.07 7.36 -10.74
C ARG A 348 27.47 7.96 -10.76
N GLY A 349 28.41 7.34 -11.46
CA GLY A 349 29.76 7.92 -11.65
C GLY A 349 29.73 9.24 -12.41
N PHE A 350 28.84 9.36 -13.40
CA PHE A 350 28.65 10.61 -14.13
C PHE A 350 27.91 11.67 -13.29
N GLN A 351 26.90 11.27 -12.52
CA GLN A 351 26.22 12.14 -11.56
C GLN A 351 27.22 12.72 -10.54
N GLU A 352 28.10 11.87 -10.00
CA GLU A 352 29.17 12.25 -9.09
C GLU A 352 30.11 13.30 -9.70
N PHE A 353 30.48 13.12 -10.97
CA PHE A 353 31.24 14.13 -11.71
C PHE A 353 30.48 15.46 -11.84
N LEU A 354 29.20 15.43 -12.25
CA LEU A 354 28.40 16.65 -12.40
C LEU A 354 28.20 17.38 -11.05
N GLU A 355 28.10 16.63 -9.96
CA GLU A 355 27.88 17.17 -8.62
C GLU A 355 29.16 17.74 -7.98
N ARG A 356 30.31 17.07 -8.18
CA ARG A 356 31.59 17.40 -7.50
C ARG A 356 32.71 17.86 -8.45
N ALA A 357 32.40 18.28 -9.67
CA ALA A 357 33.42 18.73 -10.62
C ALA A 357 34.25 19.91 -10.05
N GLU A 358 35.56 19.71 -9.96
CA GLU A 358 36.53 20.73 -9.53
C GLU A 358 36.73 21.79 -10.63
N LYS A 359 36.84 23.08 -10.23
CA LYS A 359 37.00 24.20 -11.15
C LYS A 359 38.21 24.06 -12.08
N ASP A 360 39.38 23.71 -11.53
CA ASP A 360 40.62 23.49 -12.29
C ASP A 360 40.47 22.44 -13.41
N ARG A 361 39.54 21.49 -13.24
CA ARG A 361 39.25 20.47 -14.24
C ARG A 361 38.28 20.96 -15.30
N LEU A 362 37.25 21.71 -14.88
CA LEU A 362 36.29 22.33 -15.78
C LEU A 362 36.95 23.35 -16.72
N GLU A 363 37.96 24.09 -16.23
CA GLU A 363 38.77 25.02 -17.03
C GLU A 363 39.47 24.36 -18.23
N ARG A 364 39.80 23.07 -18.13
CA ARG A 364 40.46 22.32 -19.21
C ARG A 364 39.48 21.75 -20.22
N LEU A 365 38.17 21.83 -19.95
CA LEU A 365 37.14 21.31 -20.84
C LEU A 365 36.72 22.38 -21.85
N PRO A 366 36.21 21.96 -23.03
CA PRO A 366 35.60 22.87 -23.98
C PRO A 366 34.51 23.75 -23.34
N PRO A 367 34.41 25.05 -23.66
CA PRO A 367 33.43 25.98 -23.05
C PRO A 367 31.96 25.61 -23.29
N ASP A 368 31.67 24.79 -24.31
CA ASP A 368 30.32 24.27 -24.62
C ASP A 368 29.89 23.11 -23.69
N THR A 369 30.81 22.59 -22.87
CA THR A 369 30.58 21.40 -22.03
C THR A 369 29.44 21.59 -21.03
N LEU A 370 29.28 22.79 -20.48
CA LEU A 370 28.16 23.13 -19.59
C LEU A 370 26.82 22.82 -20.26
N HIS A 371 26.65 23.29 -21.50
CA HIS A 371 25.41 23.10 -22.25
C HIS A 371 25.23 21.65 -22.71
N ARG A 372 26.31 21.02 -23.19
CA ARG A 372 26.30 19.64 -23.67
C ARG A 372 25.80 18.64 -22.61
N TRP A 373 26.20 18.84 -21.35
CA TRP A 373 25.80 17.95 -20.23
C TRP A 373 24.63 18.44 -19.40
N LEU A 374 24.08 19.63 -19.72
CA LEU A 374 22.92 20.16 -19.01
C LEU A 374 21.72 19.20 -19.00
N PRO A 375 21.29 18.58 -20.11
CA PRO A 375 20.16 17.64 -20.08
C PRO A 375 20.36 16.49 -19.09
N TRP A 376 21.59 16.01 -18.97
CA TRP A 376 21.94 14.95 -18.03
C TRP A 376 21.87 15.46 -16.59
N ALA A 377 22.38 16.67 -16.32
CA ALA A 377 22.22 17.28 -15.01
C ALA A 377 20.75 17.44 -14.61
N MET A 378 19.87 17.80 -15.55
CA MET A 378 18.42 17.89 -15.35
C MET A 378 17.79 16.54 -14.99
N ALA A 379 18.06 15.52 -15.79
CA ALA A 379 17.52 14.18 -15.55
C ALA A 379 18.03 13.57 -14.23
N LEU A 380 19.30 13.83 -13.88
CA LEU A 380 19.92 13.34 -12.65
C LEU A 380 19.62 14.22 -11.43
N GLY A 381 18.94 15.36 -11.61
CA GLY A 381 18.53 16.26 -10.53
C GLY A 381 19.68 17.06 -9.90
N VAL A 382 20.75 17.33 -10.66
CA VAL A 382 21.94 18.07 -10.21
C VAL A 382 22.17 19.37 -11.00
N THR A 383 21.13 19.90 -11.68
CA THR A 383 21.20 21.11 -12.53
C THR A 383 21.84 22.30 -11.82
N GLU A 384 21.34 22.67 -10.63
CA GLU A 384 21.81 23.87 -9.91
C GLU A 384 23.29 23.77 -9.57
N ARG A 385 23.73 22.61 -9.04
CA ARG A 385 25.13 22.36 -8.70
C ARG A 385 26.01 22.35 -9.94
N TRP A 386 25.54 21.73 -11.03
CA TRP A 386 26.28 21.71 -12.28
C TRP A 386 26.51 23.12 -12.83
N ILE A 387 25.49 23.97 -12.88
CA ILE A 387 25.63 25.35 -13.36
C ILE A 387 26.52 26.17 -12.41
N PHE A 388 26.37 25.99 -11.09
CA PHE A 388 27.18 26.67 -10.08
C PHE A 388 28.67 26.35 -10.18
N ASN A 389 29.04 25.12 -10.52
CA ASN A 389 30.45 24.71 -10.65
C ASN A 389 31.21 25.49 -11.74
N TRP A 390 30.50 26.09 -12.70
CA TRP A 390 31.06 26.93 -13.76
C TRP A 390 31.15 28.42 -13.40
N ASP A 391 30.79 28.80 -12.17
CA ASP A 391 30.90 30.19 -11.73
C ASP A 391 32.36 30.67 -11.71
N GLY A 392 32.60 31.79 -12.40
CA GLY A 392 33.93 32.34 -12.64
C GLY A 392 34.68 31.76 -13.85
N LEU A 393 34.09 30.83 -14.60
CA LEU A 393 34.68 30.25 -15.82
C LEU A 393 34.14 30.90 -17.11
N VAL A 394 34.90 30.79 -18.19
CA VAL A 394 34.46 31.22 -19.53
C VAL A 394 33.49 30.18 -20.09
N VAL A 395 32.26 30.62 -20.40
CA VAL A 395 31.19 29.78 -20.94
C VAL A 395 30.64 30.42 -22.21
N ASP A 396 30.49 29.63 -23.27
CA ASP A 396 29.93 30.10 -24.53
C ASP A 396 28.41 30.39 -24.42
N LYS A 397 27.86 31.15 -25.36
CA LYS A 397 26.41 31.33 -25.43
C LYS A 397 25.74 30.01 -25.87
N PRO A 398 24.65 29.55 -25.22
CA PRO A 398 23.93 28.35 -25.64
C PRO A 398 23.34 28.51 -27.04
N SER A 399 23.55 27.52 -27.91
CA SER A 399 22.93 27.47 -29.24
C SER A 399 21.45 27.10 -29.22
N TRP A 400 21.02 26.40 -28.16
CA TRP A 400 19.68 25.86 -28.02
C TRP A 400 18.69 26.82 -27.34
N PHE A 401 19.22 27.79 -26.58
CA PHE A 401 18.45 28.71 -25.73
C PHE A 401 18.71 30.15 -26.12
N GLU A 402 17.63 30.93 -26.25
CA GLU A 402 17.71 32.35 -26.55
C GLU A 402 16.94 33.17 -25.51
N SER A 403 17.66 34.10 -24.87
CA SER A 403 17.10 35.15 -24.03
C SER A 403 17.17 36.49 -24.76
N GLY A 404 16.24 37.40 -24.45
CA GLY A 404 16.28 38.78 -24.96
C GLY A 404 17.49 39.58 -24.48
N ASP A 405 18.10 39.20 -23.35
CA ASP A 405 19.25 39.88 -22.76
C ASP A 405 20.60 39.28 -23.20
N SER A 406 21.69 40.05 -23.01
CA SER A 406 23.06 39.56 -23.17
C SER A 406 23.32 38.36 -22.26
N PHE A 407 24.02 37.36 -22.78
CA PHE A 407 24.34 36.15 -22.02
C PHE A 407 25.16 36.46 -20.77
N SER A 408 24.66 36.00 -19.63
CA SER A 408 25.39 35.94 -18.36
C SER A 408 25.07 34.61 -17.68
N LEU A 409 26.04 34.01 -16.99
CA LEU A 409 25.83 32.72 -16.33
C LEU A 409 24.73 32.81 -15.26
N ALA A 410 24.69 33.90 -14.49
CA ALA A 410 23.65 34.12 -13.47
C ALA A 410 22.24 34.33 -14.07
N GLY A 411 22.14 35.02 -15.21
CA GLY A 411 20.89 35.16 -15.96
C GLY A 411 20.43 33.82 -16.53
N TYR A 412 21.36 33.07 -17.11
CA TYR A 412 21.12 31.73 -17.65
C TYR A 412 20.65 30.75 -16.57
N HIS A 413 21.30 30.74 -15.41
CA HIS A 413 20.89 29.91 -14.27
C HIS A 413 19.44 30.18 -13.85
N ARG A 414 19.05 31.46 -13.73
CA ARG A 414 17.66 31.86 -13.41
C ARG A 414 16.67 31.46 -14.51
N ALA A 415 17.06 31.60 -15.77
CA ALA A 415 16.22 31.24 -16.90
C ALA A 415 15.97 29.72 -16.97
N VAL A 416 17.02 28.90 -16.77
CA VAL A 416 16.93 27.44 -16.77
C VAL A 416 16.09 26.92 -15.60
N THR A 417 16.31 27.43 -14.38
CA THR A 417 15.51 27.04 -13.21
C THR A 417 14.04 27.46 -13.35
N THR A 418 13.79 28.64 -13.93
CA THR A 418 12.42 29.09 -14.26
C THR A 418 11.78 28.20 -15.32
N PHE A 419 12.55 27.80 -16.34
CA PHE A 419 12.10 26.88 -17.39
C PHE A 419 11.72 25.52 -16.81
N GLU A 420 12.59 24.88 -16.03
CA GLU A 420 12.34 23.58 -15.41
C GLU A 420 11.05 23.61 -14.58
N ARG A 421 10.92 24.60 -13.69
CA ARG A 421 9.73 24.76 -12.85
C ARG A 421 8.46 24.93 -13.66
N ARG A 422 8.46 25.83 -14.66
CA ARG A 422 7.27 26.09 -15.49
C ARG A 422 6.90 24.91 -16.37
N ALA A 423 7.89 24.19 -16.90
CA ALA A 423 7.65 23.01 -17.70
C ALA A 423 7.11 21.87 -16.85
N GLU A 424 7.63 21.69 -15.63
CA GLU A 424 7.10 20.72 -14.68
C GLU A 424 5.67 21.06 -14.26
N GLU A 425 5.38 22.33 -13.93
CA GLU A 425 4.02 22.81 -13.68
C GLU A 425 3.09 22.54 -14.87
N ALA A 426 3.51 22.85 -16.10
CA ALA A 426 2.70 22.63 -17.30
C ALA A 426 2.41 21.14 -17.59
N ILE A 427 3.32 20.24 -17.20
CA ILE A 427 3.13 18.79 -17.28
C ILE A 427 2.18 18.30 -16.18
N LEU A 428 2.34 18.80 -14.94
CA LEU A 428 1.61 18.33 -13.76
C LEU A 428 0.19 18.91 -13.63
N THR A 429 -0.17 19.94 -14.39
CA THR A 429 -1.51 20.54 -14.31
C THR A 429 -2.60 19.61 -14.85
N THR A 430 -3.23 18.83 -13.98
CA THR A 430 -4.59 18.30 -14.22
C THR A 430 -5.55 19.48 -14.29
N ARG A 431 -6.48 19.55 -15.25
CA ARG A 431 -7.49 20.64 -15.35
C ARG A 431 -8.14 20.85 -13.98
N ARG A 432 -7.78 21.92 -13.26
CA ARG A 432 -8.58 22.43 -12.13
C ARG A 432 -9.80 23.11 -12.74
N GLY A 433 -10.85 22.34 -13.03
CA GLY A 433 -12.16 22.87 -13.40
C GLY A 433 -12.94 22.02 -14.41
N ALA A 434 -13.69 21.03 -13.91
CA ALA A 434 -15.06 20.66 -14.33
C ALA A 434 -15.52 19.42 -13.53
N ALA A 435 -16.73 19.49 -12.97
CA ALA A 435 -17.29 18.65 -11.92
C ALA A 435 -17.75 17.24 -12.35
N GLY A 436 -17.85 16.31 -11.39
CA GLY A 436 -18.61 15.06 -11.49
C GLY A 436 -18.09 13.96 -10.56
N GLY A 437 -18.89 13.54 -9.57
CA GLY A 437 -18.46 12.71 -8.44
C GLY A 437 -17.76 11.39 -8.78
N GLY A 438 -16.80 11.02 -7.93
CA GLY A 438 -16.14 9.73 -7.94
C GLY A 438 -15.27 9.59 -6.70
N TRP A 439 -15.65 8.68 -5.81
CA TRP A 439 -14.94 8.37 -4.57
C TRP A 439 -13.44 8.12 -4.79
N GLY A 440 -12.61 8.80 -4.01
CA GLY A 440 -11.17 8.59 -3.93
C GLY A 440 -10.70 8.83 -2.50
N GLY A 441 -10.98 7.86 -1.62
CA GLY A 441 -10.50 7.87 -0.25
C GLY A 441 -8.98 7.74 -0.20
N GLY A 442 -8.32 8.82 0.20
CA GLY A 442 -6.88 8.88 0.47
C GLY A 442 -6.62 9.93 1.54
N SER A 443 -7.11 9.69 2.74
CA SER A 443 -6.86 10.57 3.90
C SER A 443 -5.44 10.37 4.39
N GLY A 444 -4.56 11.32 4.05
CA GLY A 444 -3.33 11.57 4.78
C GLY A 444 -3.66 11.97 6.22
N LEU A 445 -3.14 11.18 7.16
CA LEU A 445 -3.25 11.42 8.60
C LEU A 445 -2.33 12.59 8.97
N SER A 446 -2.89 13.80 9.02
CA SER A 446 -2.27 14.93 9.71
C SER A 446 -2.62 14.85 11.19
N GLY A 447 -1.62 14.58 12.03
CA GLY A 447 -1.75 14.60 13.48
C GLY A 447 -2.11 15.99 13.99
N GLY A 448 -3.26 16.06 14.67
CA GLY A 448 -3.66 17.17 15.52
C GLY A 448 -4.00 16.61 16.89
N SER A 449 -3.16 16.91 17.89
CA SER A 449 -3.45 16.67 19.30
C SER A 449 -4.22 17.85 19.88
N SER A 450 -5.41 17.61 20.43
CA SER A 450 -6.05 18.54 21.36
C SER A 450 -7.17 17.86 22.15
N GLY A 451 -7.05 17.87 23.49
CA GLY A 451 -8.09 17.60 24.49
C GLY A 451 -8.48 16.13 24.64
N GLY A 452 -8.43 15.49 25.81
CA GLY A 452 -8.71 15.97 27.16
C GLY A 452 -10.03 15.35 27.63
N GLY A 453 -10.03 14.67 28.78
CA GLY A 453 -11.26 14.20 29.44
C GLY A 453 -11.28 12.71 29.76
N MET A 454 -10.57 12.36 30.83
CA MET A 454 -10.71 11.10 31.55
C MET A 454 -11.98 11.23 32.42
N GLY A 455 -12.97 10.36 32.19
CA GLY A 455 -14.24 10.37 32.92
C GLY A 455 -14.86 8.98 32.92
N GLY A 456 -14.85 8.34 34.08
CA GLY A 456 -15.46 7.04 34.33
C GLY A 456 -16.97 7.11 34.58
N GLY A 457 -17.59 5.94 34.51
CA GLY A 457 -19.00 5.66 34.81
C GLY A 457 -19.42 4.49 33.92
N GLY A 458 -19.78 3.29 34.40
CA GLY A 458 -20.40 2.96 35.67
C GLY A 458 -21.91 2.87 35.48
N GLY A 459 -22.40 1.65 35.21
CA GLY A 459 -23.78 1.21 35.46
C GLY A 459 -24.84 1.54 34.39
N GLY A 460 -25.70 0.54 34.12
CA GLY A 460 -27.05 0.80 33.61
C GLY A 460 -27.51 -0.11 32.48
N THR A 461 -28.36 -1.06 32.86
CA THR A 461 -29.16 -1.98 32.04
C THR A 461 -30.01 -1.30 30.96
N PHE A 462 -30.11 -1.91 29.78
CA PHE A 462 -31.34 -2.45 29.19
C PHE A 462 -30.98 -3.53 28.16
#